data_AF-A0A0F2QPQ3-F1
#
_entry.id   AF-A0A0F2QPQ3-F1
#
_cell.length_a   1.000
_cell.length_b   1.000
_cell.length_c   1.000
_cell.angle_alpha   90.00
_cell.angle_beta   90.00
_cell.angle_gamma   90.00
#
_symmetry.space_group_name_H-M   'P 1'
#
loop_
_entity.id
_entity.type
_entity.pdbx_description
1 polymer ?
#
loop_
_entity_poly.entity_id
_entity_poly.type
_entity_poly.pdbx_seq_one_letter_code
_entity_poly.pdbx_strand_id
1 'polypeptide(L)'
;MTKLSLTGLAVYRRIRRRIWSKIWPEIWFGLLVGAVVGGVLVQPSFAEQCLAPSPTLLKGEDPYAPIKDRDLTPGENDTLKRLYQSLTGNWRATAETFFCTSADDPDDVDSDRATGQAKVVVDYSGDLTMTAEFYSPRQKSSHQEILHMFQSNNRLRIEHDTGAGDVELIDISGHTISCLYRRIVPMGKGSSRREFFFTLHAAADAFTIEQQLYIQGRLSSGQSWHFKR
;
A
#
# COMPACT_ATOMS: atom_id res chain seq x y z
N MET A 1 42.52 14.33 49.53
CA MET A 1 43.29 15.21 48.64
C MET A 1 42.47 15.41 47.37
N THR A 2 41.59 16.43 47.28
CA THR A 2 41.77 17.69 46.50
C THR A 2 42.10 17.43 45.01
N LYS A 3 41.35 17.86 43.98
CA LYS A 3 40.61 19.12 43.73
C LYS A 3 39.51 18.97 42.65
N LEU A 4 38.51 19.86 42.73
CA LEU A 4 37.41 20.17 41.80
C LEU A 4 37.83 20.93 40.52
N SER A 5 37.00 20.83 39.46
CA SER A 5 36.41 21.93 38.64
C SER A 5 35.49 21.29 37.57
N LEU A 6 34.16 21.39 37.48
CA LEU A 6 33.17 22.50 37.38
C LEU A 6 33.34 23.42 36.16
N THR A 7 32.42 23.29 35.18
CA THR A 7 31.71 24.30 34.36
C THR A 7 31.09 23.57 33.13
N GLY A 8 29.84 23.76 32.71
CA GLY A 8 28.82 24.73 33.12
C GLY A 8 27.39 24.28 32.77
N LEU A 9 26.46 24.76 33.61
CA LEU A 9 25.02 24.90 33.41
C LEU A 9 24.74 25.93 32.30
N ALA A 10 23.87 25.67 31.31
CA ALA A 10 22.41 25.77 31.30
C ALA A 10 21.88 27.09 30.68
N VAL A 11 20.59 27.08 30.31
CA VAL A 11 19.66 28.22 30.07
C VAL A 11 19.71 28.82 28.65
N TYR A 12 18.64 29.16 27.90
CA TYR A 12 17.18 29.00 27.92
C TYR A 12 16.60 29.84 26.75
N ARG A 13 15.38 29.51 26.25
CA ARG A 13 14.41 30.36 25.48
C ARG A 13 14.82 30.88 24.08
N ARG A 14 14.10 30.56 22.98
CA ARG A 14 12.70 30.90 22.56
C ARG A 14 12.51 32.36 22.13
N ILE A 15 12.25 32.57 20.82
CA ILE A 15 11.42 33.61 20.13
C ILE A 15 11.33 33.07 18.66
N ARG A 16 10.23 32.59 18.07
CA ARG A 16 8.88 33.11 17.72
C ARG A 16 8.86 34.41 16.89
N ARG A 17 8.63 34.30 15.57
CA ARG A 17 7.64 35.02 14.71
C ARG A 17 8.14 34.98 13.25
N ARG A 18 7.41 34.32 12.35
CA ARG A 18 6.22 34.81 11.60
C ARG A 18 6.64 35.63 10.38
N ILE A 19 6.72 34.97 9.21
CA ILE A 19 6.45 35.61 7.91
C ILE A 19 5.48 34.68 7.17
N TRP A 20 4.20 35.01 7.29
CA TRP A 20 3.16 34.67 6.33
C TRP A 20 3.05 35.89 5.41
N SER A 21 3.23 35.72 4.11
CA SER A 21 2.61 36.60 3.13
C SER A 21 2.69 36.02 1.73
N LYS A 22 1.51 35.81 1.14
CA LYS A 22 1.19 35.94 -0.30
C LYS A 22 1.84 34.86 -1.18
N ILE A 23 1.09 33.97 -1.80
CA ILE A 23 0.29 34.28 -2.99
C ILE A 23 -0.88 33.29 -3.08
N TRP A 24 -2.09 33.84 -3.00
CA TRP A 24 -3.30 33.28 -3.61
C TRP A 24 -3.62 34.18 -4.81
N PRO A 25 -4.07 33.63 -5.94
CA PRO A 25 -5.00 34.34 -6.80
C PRO A 25 -6.34 33.61 -6.84
N GLU A 26 -7.36 34.33 -6.39
CA GLU A 26 -8.75 34.10 -6.68
C GLU A 26 -9.09 34.53 -8.13
N ILE A 27 -10.14 33.88 -8.67
CA ILE A 27 -11.02 34.31 -9.78
C ILE A 27 -10.50 34.05 -11.20
N TRP A 28 -11.18 33.15 -11.93
CA TRP A 28 -12.20 33.52 -12.93
C TRP A 28 -13.10 32.32 -13.27
N PHE A 29 -14.41 32.53 -13.12
CA PHE A 29 -15.45 31.72 -13.77
C PHE A 29 -15.39 31.95 -15.29
N GLY A 30 -15.24 30.87 -16.05
CA GLY A 30 -15.31 30.87 -17.50
C GLY A 30 -16.13 29.67 -17.96
N LEU A 31 -17.38 29.93 -18.31
CA LEU A 31 -18.34 29.00 -18.88
C LEU A 31 -17.88 28.66 -20.30
N LEU A 32 -17.41 27.43 -20.54
CA LEU A 32 -17.20 26.89 -21.89
C LEU A 32 -17.87 25.53 -22.00
N VAL A 33 -18.95 25.56 -22.77
CA VAL A 33 -19.57 24.42 -23.45
C VAL A 33 -18.56 23.83 -24.43
N GLY A 34 -18.46 22.51 -24.45
CA GLY A 34 -17.92 21.75 -25.59
C GLY A 34 -16.56 21.12 -25.37
N ALA A 35 -16.57 19.85 -24.95
CA ALA A 35 -15.99 18.73 -25.70
C ALA A 35 -15.88 17.55 -24.73
N VAL A 36 -16.72 16.53 -24.92
CA VAL A 36 -16.49 15.20 -24.38
C VAL A 36 -15.33 14.60 -25.19
N VAL A 37 -14.12 15.07 -24.92
CA VAL A 37 -12.91 14.34 -25.29
C VAL A 37 -12.86 13.19 -24.30
N GLY A 38 -13.02 11.97 -24.80
CA GLY A 38 -12.73 10.75 -24.07
C GLY A 38 -11.27 10.79 -23.64
N GLY A 39 -11.00 11.44 -22.52
CA GLY A 39 -9.74 11.37 -21.82
C GLY A 39 -9.59 9.95 -21.35
N VAL A 40 -8.80 9.16 -22.09
CA VAL A 40 -8.09 8.04 -21.50
C VAL A 40 -7.41 8.63 -20.27
N LEU A 41 -7.89 8.26 -19.08
CA LEU A 41 -7.17 8.54 -17.84
C LEU A 41 -5.85 7.77 -17.99
N VAL A 42 -4.83 8.45 -18.53
CA VAL A 42 -3.46 7.96 -18.51
C VAL A 42 -3.12 7.92 -17.04
N GLN A 43 -3.23 6.73 -16.44
CA GLN A 43 -2.75 6.51 -15.10
C GLN A 43 -1.26 6.89 -15.13
N PRO A 44 -0.81 7.80 -14.25
CA PRO A 44 0.58 8.21 -14.21
C PRO A 44 1.43 6.96 -14.10
N SER A 45 2.44 6.84 -14.98
CA SER A 45 3.32 5.68 -14.97
C SER A 45 3.94 5.53 -13.58
N PHE A 46 4.16 4.30 -13.12
CA PHE A 46 4.68 4.03 -11.78
C PHE A 46 5.99 4.79 -11.47
N ALA A 47 6.75 5.16 -12.50
CA ALA A 47 7.96 5.97 -12.38
C ALA A 47 7.72 7.39 -11.83
N GLU A 48 6.63 8.06 -12.22
CA GLU A 48 6.30 9.41 -11.73
C GLU A 48 5.94 9.44 -10.24
N GLN A 49 5.71 8.28 -9.62
CA GLN A 49 5.28 8.15 -8.23
C GLN A 49 6.43 7.75 -7.29
N CYS A 50 7.63 7.46 -7.80
CA CYS A 50 8.74 7.08 -6.94
C CYS A 50 9.06 8.18 -5.93
N LEU A 51 9.35 7.77 -4.69
CA LEU A 51 9.57 8.66 -3.54
C LEU A 51 8.35 9.49 -3.10
N ALA A 52 7.16 9.27 -3.68
CA ALA A 52 5.93 9.91 -3.24
C ALA A 52 5.66 9.63 -1.75
N PRO A 53 5.15 10.62 -1.00
CA PRO A 53 4.86 10.44 0.43
C PRO A 53 3.76 9.40 0.65
N SER A 54 3.86 8.64 1.73
CA SER A 54 2.83 7.66 2.09
C SER A 54 1.48 8.34 2.36
N PRO A 55 0.36 7.66 2.08
CA PRO A 55 -0.96 8.18 2.42
C PRO A 55 -1.11 8.55 3.91
N THR A 56 -0.42 7.84 4.81
CA THR A 56 -0.38 8.18 6.24
C THR A 56 0.24 9.56 6.48
N LEU A 57 1.38 9.85 5.85
CA LEU A 57 2.02 11.17 5.94
C LEU A 57 1.19 12.27 5.29
N LEU A 58 0.55 12.00 4.15
CA LEU A 58 -0.33 12.95 3.46
C LEU A 58 -1.54 13.36 4.31
N LYS A 59 -2.05 12.44 5.15
CA LYS A 59 -3.11 12.72 6.13
C LYS A 59 -2.60 13.47 7.37
N GLY A 60 -1.29 13.69 7.49
CA GLY A 60 -0.67 14.27 8.69
C GLY A 60 -0.70 13.34 9.90
N GLU A 61 -0.86 12.04 9.68
CA GLU A 61 -0.87 11.04 10.74
C GLU A 61 0.56 10.56 11.04
N ASP A 62 0.79 10.10 12.27
CA ASP A 62 2.06 9.50 12.64
C ASP A 62 2.17 8.15 11.93
N PRO A 63 3.12 7.98 10.98
CA PRO A 63 3.32 6.69 10.37
C PRO A 63 3.59 5.69 11.47
N TYR A 64 4.30 6.03 12.56
CA TYR A 64 4.68 5.16 13.69
C TYR A 64 3.56 4.67 14.59
N ALA A 65 2.35 5.21 14.45
CA ALA A 65 1.22 4.79 15.25
C ALA A 65 0.91 3.29 15.05
N PRO A 66 0.38 2.61 16.09
CA PRO A 66 -0.22 1.30 15.94
C PRO A 66 -1.26 1.27 14.81
N ILE A 67 -1.44 0.10 14.19
CA ILE A 67 -2.54 -0.12 13.24
C ILE A 67 -3.87 0.13 13.98
N LYS A 68 -4.76 0.90 13.35
CA LYS A 68 -6.12 1.12 13.84
C LYS A 68 -7.02 0.05 13.24
N ASP A 69 -6.98 -1.16 13.80
CA ASP A 69 -7.89 -2.22 13.39
C ASP A 69 -9.31 -1.98 13.95
N ARG A 70 -10.31 -2.58 13.30
CA ARG A 70 -11.70 -2.51 13.74
C ARG A 70 -12.43 -3.80 13.42
N ASP A 71 -13.53 -4.01 14.13
CA ASP A 71 -14.44 -5.09 13.85
C ASP A 71 -15.21 -4.83 12.54
N LEU A 72 -15.47 -5.90 11.80
CA LEU A 72 -16.31 -5.92 10.61
C LEU A 72 -17.78 -5.83 11.04
N THR A 73 -18.55 -5.01 10.36
CA THR A 73 -20.00 -5.03 10.49
C THR A 73 -20.57 -6.33 9.90
N PRO A 74 -21.77 -6.78 10.31
CA PRO A 74 -22.40 -7.97 9.71
C PRO A 74 -22.52 -7.87 8.18
N GLY A 75 -22.86 -6.68 7.65
CA GLY A 75 -22.96 -6.45 6.21
C GLY A 75 -21.62 -6.53 5.48
N GLU A 76 -20.54 -6.08 6.10
CA GLU A 76 -19.18 -6.22 5.56
C GLU A 76 -18.73 -7.68 5.55
N ASN A 77 -19.04 -8.45 6.61
CA ASN A 77 -18.76 -9.89 6.64
C ASN A 77 -19.44 -10.65 5.52
N ASP A 78 -20.73 -10.40 5.29
CA ASP A 78 -21.49 -11.04 4.20
C ASP A 78 -20.95 -10.62 2.84
N THR A 79 -20.56 -9.35 2.70
CA THR A 79 -19.97 -8.81 1.48
C THR A 79 -18.62 -9.47 1.18
N LEU A 80 -17.76 -9.60 2.19
CA LEU A 80 -16.45 -10.22 2.09
C LEU A 80 -16.56 -11.70 1.67
N LYS A 81 -17.48 -12.45 2.28
CA LYS A 81 -17.75 -13.85 1.92
C LYS A 81 -18.17 -14.00 0.46
N ARG A 82 -19.11 -13.16 0.00
CA ARG A 82 -19.56 -13.17 -1.41
C ARG A 82 -18.42 -12.82 -2.37
N LEU A 83 -17.63 -11.81 -2.03
CA LEU A 83 -16.49 -11.38 -2.82
C LEU A 83 -15.47 -12.51 -2.95
N TYR A 84 -15.03 -13.11 -1.84
CA TYR A 84 -14.08 -14.22 -1.87
C TYR A 84 -14.60 -15.41 -2.68
N GLN A 85 -15.86 -15.79 -2.51
CA GLN A 85 -16.47 -16.86 -3.29
C GLN A 85 -16.44 -16.56 -4.80
N SER A 86 -16.67 -15.30 -5.21
CA SER A 86 -16.60 -14.89 -6.61
C SER A 86 -15.20 -15.05 -7.24
N LEU A 87 -14.15 -14.94 -6.43
CA LEU A 87 -12.75 -15.06 -6.87
C LEU A 87 -12.27 -16.51 -7.00
N THR A 88 -13.02 -17.48 -6.49
CA THR A 88 -12.60 -18.89 -6.50
C THR A 88 -12.39 -19.40 -7.92
N GLY A 89 -11.30 -20.14 -8.16
CA GLY A 89 -11.00 -20.75 -9.45
C GLY A 89 -9.53 -20.68 -9.85
N ASN A 90 -9.27 -21.03 -11.11
CA ASN A 90 -7.97 -20.89 -11.74
C ASN A 90 -7.95 -19.63 -12.62
N TRP A 91 -6.82 -18.95 -12.64
CA TRP A 91 -6.66 -17.65 -13.29
C TRP A 91 -5.33 -17.60 -14.05
N ARG A 92 -5.33 -16.94 -15.20
CA ARG A 92 -4.13 -16.47 -15.86
C ARG A 92 -3.71 -15.15 -15.23
N ALA A 93 -2.42 -15.01 -14.94
CA ALA A 93 -1.89 -13.88 -14.20
C ALA A 93 -0.85 -13.13 -15.04
N THR A 94 -0.87 -11.80 -14.94
CA THR A 94 0.22 -10.93 -15.38
C THR A 94 0.57 -10.01 -14.22
N ALA A 95 1.86 -9.88 -13.92
CA ALA A 95 2.36 -9.00 -12.88
C ALA A 95 3.22 -7.91 -13.49
N GLU A 96 3.03 -6.68 -13.03
CA GLU A 96 3.93 -5.57 -13.24
C GLU A 96 4.49 -5.17 -11.88
N THR A 97 5.81 -4.99 -11.81
CA THR A 97 6.51 -4.59 -10.59
C THR A 97 7.45 -3.45 -10.90
N PHE A 98 7.65 -2.56 -9.92
CA PHE A 98 8.65 -1.52 -10.00
C PHE A 98 9.33 -1.30 -8.65
N PHE A 99 10.59 -0.89 -8.69
CA PHE A 99 11.41 -0.55 -7.54
C PHE A 99 12.10 0.78 -7.80
N CYS A 100 11.99 1.71 -6.84
CA CYS A 100 12.76 2.94 -6.86
C CYS A 100 14.19 2.60 -6.41
N THR A 101 15.16 2.67 -7.31
CA THR A 101 16.54 2.25 -7.03
C THR A 101 17.37 3.35 -6.38
N SER A 102 17.02 4.61 -6.61
CA SER A 102 17.62 5.77 -5.97
C SER A 102 16.75 6.33 -4.85
N ALA A 103 17.40 6.86 -3.81
CA ALA A 103 16.72 7.56 -2.70
C ALA A 103 16.36 9.02 -3.05
N ASP A 104 17.01 9.57 -4.08
CA ASP A 104 16.98 11.00 -4.42
C ASP A 104 16.58 11.27 -5.88
N ASP A 105 16.63 10.26 -6.74
CA ASP A 105 16.25 10.35 -8.16
C ASP A 105 14.95 9.56 -8.39
N PRO A 106 13.81 10.22 -8.61
CA PRO A 106 12.54 9.55 -8.86
C PRO A 106 12.49 8.86 -10.24
N ASP A 107 13.37 9.22 -11.17
CA ASP A 107 13.40 8.64 -12.52
C ASP A 107 14.22 7.33 -12.57
N ASP A 108 15.02 7.06 -11.53
CA ASP A 108 15.80 5.83 -11.39
C ASP A 108 14.92 4.69 -10.86
N VAL A 109 14.24 4.04 -11.80
CA VAL A 109 13.24 3.01 -11.53
C VAL A 109 13.56 1.73 -12.29
N ASP A 110 13.61 0.63 -11.55
CA ASP A 110 13.73 -0.70 -12.12
C ASP A 110 12.36 -1.37 -12.19
N SER A 111 11.91 -1.72 -13.40
CA SER A 111 10.60 -2.36 -13.61
C SER A 111 10.71 -3.75 -14.21
N ASP A 112 9.87 -4.67 -13.76
CA ASP A 112 9.80 -6.02 -14.31
C ASP A 112 8.36 -6.44 -14.61
N ARG A 113 8.23 -7.34 -15.58
CA ARG A 113 6.95 -7.94 -15.98
C ARG A 113 7.07 -9.44 -15.91
N ALA A 114 6.07 -10.07 -15.28
CA ALA A 114 5.98 -11.51 -15.20
C ALA A 114 4.60 -12.00 -15.67
N THR A 115 4.56 -13.23 -16.14
CA THR A 115 3.31 -13.91 -16.51
C THR A 115 3.21 -15.21 -15.73
N GLY A 116 1.99 -15.68 -15.50
CA GLY A 116 1.79 -16.76 -14.54
C GLY A 116 0.40 -17.34 -14.54
N GLN A 117 0.18 -18.19 -13.55
CA GLN A 117 -1.12 -18.75 -13.22
C GLN A 117 -1.37 -18.59 -11.72
N ALA A 118 -2.63 -18.48 -11.34
CA ALA A 118 -3.03 -18.45 -9.96
C ALA A 118 -4.21 -19.36 -9.70
N LYS A 119 -4.27 -19.89 -8.48
CA LYS A 119 -5.40 -20.64 -7.96
C LYS A 119 -5.89 -19.95 -6.70
N VAL A 120 -7.17 -19.62 -6.68
CA VAL A 120 -7.87 -19.06 -5.52
C VAL A 120 -8.80 -20.11 -4.95
N VAL A 121 -8.69 -20.34 -3.65
CA VAL A 121 -9.53 -21.25 -2.88
C VAL A 121 -10.10 -20.49 -1.69
N VAL A 122 -11.38 -20.74 -1.40
CA VAL A 122 -12.03 -20.28 -0.17
C VAL A 122 -12.39 -21.49 0.66
N ASP A 123 -11.96 -21.49 1.92
CA ASP A 123 -12.19 -22.62 2.83
C ASP A 123 -13.60 -22.58 3.45
N TYR A 124 -13.89 -23.52 4.36
CA TYR A 124 -15.19 -23.59 5.04
C TYR A 124 -15.40 -22.45 6.05
N SER A 125 -14.32 -21.85 6.54
CA SER A 125 -14.32 -20.69 7.45
C SER A 125 -14.65 -19.40 6.70
N GLY A 126 -14.50 -19.41 5.38
CA GLY A 126 -14.64 -18.25 4.52
C GLY A 126 -13.33 -17.47 4.36
N ASP A 127 -12.19 -18.12 4.62
CA ASP A 127 -10.86 -17.55 4.42
C ASP A 127 -10.40 -17.79 2.98
N LEU A 128 -9.75 -16.79 2.39
CA LEU A 128 -9.26 -16.81 1.02
C LEU A 128 -7.78 -17.11 1.00
N THR A 129 -7.40 -18.14 0.25
CA THR A 129 -6.00 -18.45 -0.08
C THR A 129 -5.82 -18.41 -1.58
N MET A 130 -4.93 -17.52 -2.03
CA MET A 130 -4.45 -17.46 -3.41
C MET A 130 -3.00 -17.92 -3.46
N THR A 131 -2.70 -18.80 -4.40
CA THR A 131 -1.33 -19.18 -4.75
C THR A 131 -1.11 -18.83 -6.22
N ALA A 132 -0.14 -17.97 -6.50
CA ALA A 132 0.26 -17.58 -7.85
C ALA A 132 1.71 -17.99 -8.12
N GLU A 133 1.97 -18.48 -9.32
CA GLU A 133 3.33 -18.75 -9.81
C GLU A 133 3.59 -17.84 -11.01
N PHE A 134 4.64 -17.04 -10.91
CA PHE A 134 5.02 -16.05 -11.90
C PHE A 134 6.40 -16.37 -12.47
N TYR A 135 6.53 -16.27 -13.79
CA TYR A 135 7.80 -16.33 -14.50
C TYR A 135 8.18 -14.94 -15.02
N SER A 136 9.37 -14.47 -14.66
CA SER A 136 9.97 -13.26 -15.22
C SER A 136 10.93 -13.63 -16.35
N PRO A 137 10.66 -13.22 -17.60
CA PRO A 137 11.59 -13.43 -18.71
C PRO A 137 12.90 -12.65 -18.53
N ARG A 138 12.84 -11.48 -17.87
CA ARG A 138 14.01 -10.63 -17.63
C ARG A 138 14.96 -11.28 -16.63
N GLN A 139 14.42 -11.78 -15.51
CA GLN A 139 15.22 -12.44 -14.46
C GLN A 139 15.50 -13.91 -14.79
N LYS A 140 14.78 -14.49 -15.75
CA LYS A 140 14.83 -15.92 -16.11
C LYS A 140 14.57 -16.83 -14.92
N SER A 141 13.66 -16.42 -14.04
CA SER A 141 13.34 -17.10 -12.80
C SER A 141 11.82 -17.16 -12.62
N SER A 142 11.38 -18.19 -11.91
CA SER A 142 10.03 -18.27 -11.38
C SER A 142 10.03 -17.94 -9.89
N HIS A 143 8.95 -17.33 -9.42
CA HIS A 143 8.69 -17.14 -7.99
C HIS A 143 7.21 -17.45 -7.70
N GLN A 144 6.95 -17.76 -6.43
CA GLN A 144 5.61 -18.05 -5.93
C GLN A 144 5.17 -16.93 -5.00
N GLU A 145 3.94 -16.45 -5.20
CA GLU A 145 3.26 -15.50 -4.33
C GLU A 145 2.10 -16.21 -3.65
N ILE A 146 1.98 -16.02 -2.34
CA ILE A 146 0.90 -16.56 -1.53
C ILE A 146 0.21 -15.39 -0.83
N LEU A 147 -1.08 -15.21 -1.11
CA LEU A 147 -1.94 -14.29 -0.39
C LEU A 147 -2.93 -15.11 0.42
N HIS A 148 -2.94 -14.89 1.73
CA HIS A 148 -3.92 -15.48 2.62
C HIS A 148 -4.62 -14.37 3.40
N MET A 149 -5.92 -14.23 3.16
CA MET A 149 -6.79 -13.26 3.82
C MET A 149 -7.84 -14.00 4.62
N PHE A 150 -7.91 -13.72 5.91
CA PHE A 150 -8.74 -14.49 6.84
C PHE A 150 -9.47 -13.61 7.83
N GLN A 151 -10.50 -14.15 8.45
CA GLN A 151 -11.24 -13.46 9.52
C GLN A 151 -10.85 -14.02 10.89
N SER A 152 -10.51 -13.14 11.84
CA SER A 152 -10.24 -13.55 13.22
C SER A 152 -10.81 -12.52 14.19
N ASN A 153 -11.55 -12.98 15.20
CA ASN A 153 -12.23 -12.11 16.17
C ASN A 153 -13.07 -11.00 15.50
N ASN A 154 -13.78 -11.35 14.43
CA ASN A 154 -14.58 -10.41 13.63
C ASN A 154 -13.75 -9.30 12.95
N ARG A 155 -12.46 -9.52 12.69
CA ARG A 155 -11.58 -8.57 11.99
C ARG A 155 -11.01 -9.21 10.73
N LEU A 156 -10.84 -8.41 9.69
CA LEU A 156 -10.09 -8.81 8.50
C LEU A 156 -8.60 -8.85 8.84
N ARG A 157 -7.90 -9.89 8.35
CA ARG A 157 -6.47 -10.05 8.50
C ARG A 157 -5.82 -10.51 7.20
N ILE A 158 -4.55 -10.16 7.04
CA ILE A 158 -3.71 -10.62 5.94
C ILE A 158 -2.48 -11.29 6.54
N GLU A 159 -2.22 -12.53 6.12
CA GLU A 159 -1.01 -13.22 6.55
C GLU A 159 0.23 -12.56 5.95
N HIS A 160 1.22 -12.29 6.81
CA HIS A 160 2.52 -11.77 6.42
C HIS A 160 3.58 -12.16 7.46
N ASP A 161 4.84 -12.24 7.06
CA ASP A 161 5.95 -12.90 7.80
C ASP A 161 6.27 -12.32 9.20
N THR A 162 5.67 -11.20 9.62
CA THR A 162 5.98 -10.54 10.91
C THR A 162 4.87 -10.60 11.97
N GLY A 163 3.86 -11.46 11.82
CA GLY A 163 2.86 -11.74 12.87
C GLY A 163 1.63 -10.82 12.92
N ALA A 164 0.65 -11.23 13.75
CA ALA A 164 -0.73 -10.73 13.96
C ALA A 164 -1.64 -10.51 12.74
N GLY A 165 -1.11 -10.16 11.57
CA GLY A 165 -1.86 -9.95 10.34
C GLY A 165 -2.91 -8.84 10.44
N ASP A 166 -2.82 -7.98 11.44
CA ASP A 166 -3.77 -6.89 11.67
C ASP A 166 -3.65 -5.85 10.56
N VAL A 167 -4.80 -5.41 10.06
CA VAL A 167 -4.89 -4.40 9.00
C VAL A 167 -5.76 -3.23 9.45
N GLU A 168 -5.39 -2.04 9.02
CA GLU A 168 -6.25 -0.86 9.06
C GLU A 168 -7.13 -0.89 7.81
N LEU A 169 -8.42 -1.09 8.02
CA LEU A 169 -9.37 -1.23 6.93
C LEU A 169 -9.74 0.12 6.34
N ILE A 170 -9.54 0.29 5.03
CA ILE A 170 -9.81 1.53 4.31
C ILE A 170 -11.18 1.46 3.60
N ASP A 171 -11.42 0.38 2.86
CA ASP A 171 -12.70 0.15 2.16
C ASP A 171 -13.03 -1.35 2.08
N ILE A 172 -14.31 -1.68 2.21
CA ILE A 172 -14.90 -2.97 1.84
C ILE A 172 -16.19 -2.71 1.11
N SER A 173 -16.28 -3.20 -0.12
CA SER A 173 -17.48 -3.17 -0.93
C SER A 173 -17.66 -4.50 -1.66
N GLY A 174 -18.71 -4.62 -2.48
CA GLY A 174 -18.97 -5.83 -3.25
C GLY A 174 -17.88 -6.20 -4.26
N HIS A 175 -16.99 -5.25 -4.58
CA HIS A 175 -15.95 -5.40 -5.58
C HIS A 175 -14.56 -5.01 -5.09
N THR A 176 -14.45 -4.30 -3.97
CA THR A 176 -13.18 -3.74 -3.51
C THR A 176 -12.90 -4.14 -2.08
N ILE A 177 -11.65 -4.51 -1.81
CA ILE A 177 -11.08 -4.50 -0.46
C ILE A 177 -9.84 -3.61 -0.53
N SER A 178 -9.75 -2.61 0.33
CA SER A 178 -8.51 -1.87 0.50
C SER A 178 -8.16 -1.76 1.97
N CYS A 179 -6.89 -1.97 2.27
CA CYS A 179 -6.38 -1.94 3.63
C CYS A 179 -4.90 -1.56 3.67
N LEU A 180 -4.48 -1.11 4.84
CA LEU A 180 -3.11 -0.79 5.17
C LEU A 180 -2.61 -1.77 6.23
N TYR A 181 -1.40 -2.28 6.06
CA TYR A 181 -0.69 -2.97 7.15
C TYR A 181 0.73 -2.42 7.29
N ARG A 182 1.29 -2.55 8.50
CA ARG A 182 2.58 -1.97 8.87
C ARG A 182 3.51 -3.06 9.37
N ARG A 183 4.76 -3.06 8.89
CA ARG A 183 5.82 -3.94 9.36
C ARG A 183 6.96 -3.11 9.95
N ILE A 184 7.45 -3.55 11.10
CA ILE A 184 8.68 -3.03 11.70
C ILE A 184 9.75 -4.10 11.51
N VAL A 185 10.72 -3.81 10.65
CA VAL A 185 11.82 -4.74 10.35
C VAL A 185 13.05 -4.30 11.14
N PRO A 186 13.60 -5.14 12.04
CA PRO A 186 14.84 -4.82 12.74
C PRO A 186 16.01 -4.74 11.75
N MET A 187 16.80 -3.68 11.85
CA MET A 187 17.93 -3.36 10.99
C MET A 187 19.17 -3.15 11.85
N GLY A 188 19.83 -4.21 12.32
CA GLY A 188 21.11 -4.13 13.07
C GLY A 188 21.12 -3.14 14.26
N LYS A 189 21.40 -1.85 13.98
CA LYS A 189 21.38 -0.72 14.94
C LYS A 189 20.08 0.11 14.94
N GLY A 190 18.99 -0.38 14.35
CA GLY A 190 17.72 0.35 14.31
C GLY A 190 16.56 -0.51 13.81
N SER A 191 15.50 0.13 13.35
CA SER A 191 14.39 -0.53 12.66
C SER A 191 14.00 0.26 11.42
N SER A 192 13.57 -0.45 10.38
CA SER A 192 12.97 0.14 9.20
C SER A 192 11.46 -0.06 9.28
N ARG A 193 10.72 1.04 9.11
CA ARG A 193 9.27 1.01 9.00
C ARG A 193 8.89 0.78 7.55
N ARG A 194 8.00 -0.18 7.34
CA ARG A 194 7.37 -0.49 6.06
C ARG A 194 5.87 -0.35 6.18
N GLU A 195 5.26 0.44 5.32
CA GLU A 195 3.81 0.53 5.17
C GLU A 195 3.42 -0.12 3.85
N PHE A 196 2.44 -1.01 3.90
CA PHE A 196 1.93 -1.70 2.73
C PHE A 196 0.49 -1.28 2.53
N PHE A 197 0.21 -0.69 1.38
CA PHE A 197 -1.14 -0.42 0.93
C PHE A 197 -1.53 -1.54 -0.01
N PHE A 198 -2.59 -2.25 0.33
CA PHE A 198 -3.12 -3.37 -0.43
C PHE A 198 -4.52 -3.01 -0.93
N THR A 199 -4.77 -3.23 -2.21
CA THR A 199 -6.08 -3.09 -2.83
C THR A 199 -6.36 -4.32 -3.68
N LEU A 200 -7.51 -4.95 -3.45
CA LEU A 200 -8.08 -5.95 -4.34
C LEU A 200 -9.31 -5.33 -5.00
N HIS A 201 -9.38 -5.38 -6.32
CA HIS A 201 -10.53 -4.97 -7.10
C HIS A 201 -11.01 -6.11 -7.99
N ALA A 202 -12.26 -6.54 -7.81
CA ALA A 202 -12.87 -7.66 -8.51
C ALA A 202 -13.93 -7.19 -9.52
N ALA A 203 -13.89 -7.80 -10.70
CA ALA A 203 -14.90 -7.75 -11.73
C ALA A 203 -15.44 -9.18 -12.00
N ALA A 204 -16.37 -9.32 -12.94
CA ALA A 204 -17.05 -10.59 -13.18
C ALA A 204 -16.11 -11.75 -13.61
N ASP A 205 -15.12 -11.46 -14.45
CA ASP A 205 -14.21 -12.41 -15.08
C ASP A 205 -12.73 -12.01 -14.94
N ALA A 206 -12.46 -11.01 -14.12
CA ALA A 206 -11.13 -10.49 -13.86
C ALA A 206 -11.03 -9.94 -12.43
N PHE A 207 -9.84 -9.93 -11.87
CA PHE A 207 -9.56 -9.13 -10.68
C PHE A 207 -8.14 -8.58 -10.74
N THR A 208 -7.88 -7.54 -9.96
CA THR A 208 -6.56 -6.93 -9.84
C THR A 208 -6.20 -6.82 -8.37
N ILE A 209 -4.94 -7.08 -8.05
CA ILE A 209 -4.35 -6.82 -6.75
C ILE A 209 -3.25 -5.79 -6.96
N GLU A 210 -3.35 -4.66 -6.26
CA GLU A 210 -2.32 -3.64 -6.21
C GLU A 210 -1.72 -3.63 -4.81
N GLN A 211 -0.39 -3.60 -4.75
CA GLN A 211 0.33 -3.43 -3.50
C GLN A 211 1.42 -2.37 -3.66
N GLN A 212 1.43 -1.39 -2.77
CA GLN A 212 2.47 -0.36 -2.71
C GLN A 212 3.21 -0.46 -1.38
N LEU A 213 4.55 -0.46 -1.44
CA LEU A 213 5.43 -0.47 -0.29
C LEU A 213 6.06 0.90 -0.10
N TYR A 214 5.80 1.48 1.07
CA TYR A 214 6.44 2.70 1.53
C TYR A 214 7.46 2.38 2.60
N ILE A 215 8.69 2.87 2.45
CA ILE A 215 9.76 2.76 3.43
C ILE A 215 10.02 4.14 4.01
N GLN A 216 9.97 4.27 5.34
CA GLN A 216 10.13 5.56 6.02
C GLN A 216 9.21 6.67 5.46
N GLY A 217 8.01 6.28 5.02
CA GLY A 217 7.00 7.19 4.49
C GLY A 217 7.20 7.61 3.04
N ARG A 218 8.11 6.99 2.28
CA ARG A 218 8.28 7.23 0.83
C ARG A 218 8.03 5.96 0.03
N LEU A 219 7.38 6.09 -1.12
CA LEU A 219 7.15 4.97 -2.03
C LEU A 219 8.50 4.40 -2.48
N SER A 220 8.69 3.11 -2.24
CA SER A 220 9.93 2.39 -2.53
C SER A 220 9.72 1.34 -3.62
N SER A 221 8.55 0.72 -3.67
CA SER A 221 8.19 -0.22 -4.71
C SER A 221 6.69 -0.38 -4.82
N GLY A 222 6.24 -0.95 -5.91
CA GLY A 222 4.86 -1.39 -6.05
C GLY A 222 4.74 -2.53 -7.04
N GLN A 223 3.60 -3.20 -6.93
CA GLN A 223 3.25 -4.32 -7.78
C GLN A 223 1.76 -4.28 -8.10
N SER A 224 1.43 -4.62 -9.34
CA SER A 224 0.07 -4.83 -9.81
C SER A 224 -0.02 -6.21 -10.42
N TRP A 225 -0.94 -7.03 -9.93
CA TRP A 225 -1.24 -8.35 -10.44
C TRP A 225 -2.62 -8.32 -11.08
N HIS A 226 -2.69 -8.64 -12.37
CA HIS A 226 -3.94 -8.73 -13.10
C HIS A 226 -4.26 -10.20 -13.39
N PHE A 227 -5.48 -10.60 -13.07
CA PHE A 227 -5.95 -11.96 -13.19
C PHE A 227 -7.15 -12.02 -14.14
N LYS A 228 -7.16 -12.98 -15.06
CA LYS A 228 -8.25 -13.23 -16.01
C LYS A 228 -8.53 -14.73 -16.11
N ARG A 229 -9.79 -15.11 -16.29
CA ARG A 229 -10.18 -16.52 -16.51
C ARG A 229 -9.83 -17.01 -17.92
#